data_AF-A0A2V9FB84-F1
#
_entry.id   AF-A0A2V9FB84-F1
#
_cell.length_a   1.000
_cell.length_b   1.000
_cell.length_c   1.000
_cell.angle_alpha   90.00
_cell.angle_beta   90.00
_cell.angle_gamma   90.00
#
_symmetry.space_group_name_H-M   'P 1'
#
loop_
_entity.id
_entity.type
_entity.pdbx_description
1 polymer ?
#
loop_
_entity_poly.entity_id
_entity_poly.type
_entity_poly.pdbx_seq_one_letter_code
_entity_poly.pdbx_strand_id
1 'polypeptide(L)'
;MPPVERTEADFDPGAKYHVPSNTPYMRYFLARILQFQFQRALCRKAGYSGPLHRCSIYGNKAAGEKLNKMLTMGQSKPWPEALEALTGEKQMDASALADYFAPLKTWLDEQNKANHYAVGW
;
A
#
# COMPACT_ATOMS: atom_id res chain seq x y z
N MET A 1 -10.99 -1.37 -22.74
CA MET A 1 -10.98 -2.37 -23.84
C MET A 1 -9.59 -2.42 -24.45
N PRO A 2 -9.14 -3.56 -25.01
CA PRO A 2 -7.88 -3.61 -25.74
C PRO A 2 -7.94 -2.71 -27.00
N PRO A 3 -6.83 -2.11 -27.45
CA PRO A 3 -6.82 -1.21 -28.61
C PRO A 3 -6.99 -1.94 -29.96
N VAL A 4 -6.83 -3.26 -29.97
CA VAL A 4 -7.05 -4.15 -31.12
C VAL A 4 -7.82 -5.36 -30.61
N GLU A 5 -8.67 -5.95 -31.46
CA GLU A 5 -9.42 -7.17 -31.14
C GLU A 5 -8.46 -8.32 -30.76
N ARG A 6 -8.86 -9.10 -29.74
CA ARG A 6 -8.13 -10.27 -29.26
C ARG A 6 -8.96 -11.51 -29.52
N THR A 7 -8.29 -12.63 -29.78
CA THR A 7 -8.94 -13.92 -30.03
C THR A 7 -8.50 -14.94 -28.97
N GLU A 8 -9.14 -16.10 -28.89
CA GLU A 8 -8.72 -17.19 -27.97
C GLU A 8 -7.32 -17.76 -28.30
N ALA A 9 -6.75 -17.42 -29.47
CA ALA A 9 -5.36 -17.73 -29.78
C ALA A 9 -4.36 -16.81 -29.03
N ASP A 10 -4.82 -15.69 -28.49
CA ASP A 10 -4.02 -14.69 -27.80
C ASP A 10 -4.04 -14.89 -26.27
N PHE A 11 -2.96 -15.41 -25.70
CA PHE A 11 -2.82 -15.53 -24.24
C PHE A 11 -2.16 -14.29 -23.61
N ASP A 12 -2.89 -13.16 -23.59
CA ASP A 12 -2.40 -11.87 -23.08
C ASP A 12 -1.81 -11.92 -21.66
N PRO A 13 -2.42 -12.62 -20.68
CA PRO A 13 -1.83 -12.74 -19.35
C PRO A 13 -0.42 -13.36 -19.39
N GLY A 14 -0.14 -14.25 -20.34
CA GLY A 14 1.18 -14.87 -20.53
C GLY A 14 2.31 -13.87 -20.83
N ALA A 15 1.99 -12.69 -21.36
CA ALA A 15 2.97 -11.62 -21.60
C ALA A 15 3.41 -10.89 -20.31
N LYS A 16 2.74 -11.12 -19.17
CA LYS A 16 3.12 -10.56 -17.88
C LYS A 16 3.98 -11.55 -17.10
N TYR A 17 5.25 -11.23 -16.88
CA TYR A 17 6.27 -12.04 -16.18
C TYR A 17 5.77 -13.02 -15.11
N HIS A 18 4.90 -12.56 -14.19
CA HIS A 18 4.40 -13.36 -13.06
C HIS A 18 3.60 -14.60 -13.46
N VAL A 19 2.96 -14.57 -14.63
CA VAL A 19 2.18 -15.69 -15.18
C VAL A 19 3.11 -16.83 -15.62
N PRO A 20 4.05 -16.66 -16.58
CA PRO A 20 4.95 -17.74 -16.99
C PRO A 20 5.98 -18.11 -15.91
N SER A 21 6.34 -17.19 -15.00
CA SER A 21 7.25 -17.50 -13.88
C SER A 21 6.57 -18.13 -12.67
N ASN A 22 5.26 -18.39 -12.72
CA ASN A 22 4.47 -18.94 -11.62
C ASN A 22 4.68 -18.22 -10.27
N THR A 23 4.73 -16.88 -10.33
CA THR A 23 4.97 -16.05 -9.15
C THR A 23 3.64 -15.42 -8.68
N PRO A 24 3.08 -15.81 -7.52
CA PRO A 24 1.82 -15.25 -7.02
C PRO A 24 1.76 -13.72 -7.01
N TYR A 25 0.68 -13.12 -7.53
CA TYR A 25 0.58 -11.67 -7.70
C TYR A 25 -0.09 -10.93 -6.52
N MET A 26 -0.92 -11.62 -5.74
CA MET A 26 -1.66 -11.02 -4.60
C MET A 26 -0.74 -10.30 -3.61
N ARG A 27 0.52 -10.77 -3.48
CA ARG A 27 1.55 -10.14 -2.63
C ARG A 27 1.72 -8.64 -2.91
N TYR A 28 1.58 -8.18 -4.16
CA TYR A 28 1.76 -6.77 -4.52
C TYR A 28 0.60 -5.90 -4.04
N PHE A 29 -0.63 -6.43 -4.13
CA PHE A 29 -1.82 -5.74 -3.64
C PHE A 29 -1.75 -5.56 -2.12
N LEU A 30 -1.47 -6.65 -1.39
CA LEU A 30 -1.36 -6.63 0.07
C LEU A 30 -0.18 -5.76 0.55
N ALA A 31 0.98 -5.88 -0.11
CA ALA A 31 2.14 -5.06 0.21
C ALA A 31 1.85 -3.57 0.06
N ARG A 32 1.02 -3.18 -0.93
CA ARG A 32 0.66 -1.76 -1.10
C ARG A 32 -0.18 -1.26 0.07
N ILE A 33 -1.14 -2.02 0.57
CA ILE A 33 -1.94 -1.64 1.76
C ILE A 33 -1.04 -1.55 3.00
N LEU A 34 -0.28 -2.62 3.25
CA LEU A 34 0.59 -2.74 4.43
C LEU A 34 1.69 -1.67 4.46
N GLN A 35 2.25 -1.29 3.30
CA GLN A 35 3.27 -0.25 3.20
C GLN A 35 2.82 1.06 3.88
N PHE A 36 1.60 1.52 3.60
CA PHE A 36 1.09 2.76 4.19
C PHE A 36 0.66 2.58 5.64
N GLN A 37 0.09 1.42 6.00
CA GLN A 37 -0.26 1.12 7.38
C GLN A 37 0.99 1.11 8.27
N PHE A 38 2.09 0.53 7.79
CA PHE A 38 3.40 0.54 8.46
C PHE A 38 3.95 1.95 8.56
N GLN A 39 3.96 2.70 7.46
CA GLN A 39 4.43 4.09 7.45
C GLN A 39 3.67 4.93 8.48
N ARG A 40 2.33 4.85 8.52
CA ARG A 40 1.51 5.58 9.49
C ARG A 40 1.86 5.22 10.93
N ALA A 41 2.02 3.94 11.24
CA ALA A 41 2.41 3.49 12.57
C ALA A 41 3.81 3.96 12.98
N LEU A 42 4.77 3.89 12.06
CA LEU A 42 6.15 4.31 12.31
C LEU A 42 6.27 5.84 12.44
N CYS A 43 5.51 6.60 11.66
CA CYS A 43 5.41 8.05 11.79
C CYS A 43 4.85 8.49 13.15
N ARG A 44 3.77 7.84 13.60
CA ARG A 44 3.23 8.05 14.95
C ARG A 44 4.26 7.70 16.01
N LYS A 45 4.99 6.59 15.85
CA LYS A 45 6.07 6.19 16.77
C LYS A 45 7.24 7.18 16.77
N ALA A 46 7.51 7.82 15.64
CA ALA A 46 8.51 8.87 15.50
C ALA A 46 8.07 10.23 16.07
N GLY A 47 6.83 10.36 16.57
CA GLY A 47 6.29 11.61 17.10
C GLY A 47 5.81 12.59 16.03
N TYR A 48 5.67 12.17 14.78
CA TYR A 48 5.20 13.01 13.69
C TYR A 48 3.66 13.07 13.64
N SER A 49 3.09 14.28 13.66
CA SER A 49 1.64 14.54 13.66
C SER A 49 1.11 15.26 12.42
N GLY A 50 1.98 15.55 11.44
CA GLY A 50 1.57 16.24 10.21
C GLY A 50 1.03 15.30 9.12
N PRO A 51 0.86 15.81 7.88
CA PRO A 51 0.38 15.01 6.76
C PRO A 51 1.29 13.81 6.46
N LEU A 52 0.71 12.61 6.36
CA LEU A 52 1.47 11.36 6.29
C LEU A 52 2.52 11.32 5.17
N HIS A 53 2.23 11.92 4.02
CA HIS A 53 3.15 12.00 2.88
C HIS A 53 4.39 12.89 3.10
N ARG A 54 4.46 13.66 4.18
CA ARG A 54 5.63 14.47 4.56
C ARG A 54 6.44 13.87 5.71
N CYS A 55 5.96 12.78 6.31
CA CYS A 55 6.67 12.11 7.37
C CYS A 55 7.96 11.46 6.86
N SER A 56 9.05 11.61 7.61
CA SER A 56 10.27 10.83 7.46
C SER A 56 10.59 10.11 8.78
N ILE A 57 10.95 8.84 8.67
CA ILE A 57 11.42 8.02 9.82
C ILE A 57 12.94 7.94 9.88
N TYR A 58 13.65 8.68 9.02
CA TYR A 58 15.11 8.69 8.97
C TYR A 58 15.72 9.07 10.32
N GLY A 59 16.71 8.30 10.76
CA GLY A 59 17.40 8.53 12.04
C GLY A 59 16.56 8.22 13.30
N ASN A 60 15.29 7.81 13.17
CA ASN A 60 14.44 7.55 14.32
C ASN A 60 14.64 6.12 14.87
N LYS A 61 15.42 6.00 15.95
CA LYS A 61 15.71 4.71 16.59
C LYS A 61 14.46 4.00 17.10
N ALA A 62 13.51 4.73 17.67
CA ALA A 62 12.28 4.16 18.24
C ALA A 62 11.36 3.55 17.16
N ALA A 63 11.32 4.14 15.98
CA ALA A 63 10.64 3.57 14.80
C ALA A 63 11.39 2.33 14.29
N GLY A 64 12.72 2.39 14.20
CA GLY A 64 13.57 1.26 13.81
C GLY A 64 13.44 0.04 14.74
N GLU A 65 13.43 0.25 16.05
CA GLU A 65 13.21 -0.80 17.06
C GLU A 65 11.85 -1.47 16.86
N LYS A 66 10.80 -0.68 16.61
CA LYS A 66 9.45 -1.22 16.37
C LYS A 66 9.38 -2.04 15.09
N LEU A 67 10.02 -1.56 14.02
CA LEU A 67 10.12 -2.29 12.75
C LEU A 67 10.91 -3.60 12.92
N ASN A 68 12.06 -3.56 13.57
CA ASN A 68 12.90 -4.73 13.82
C ASN A 68 12.17 -5.78 14.68
N LYS A 69 11.40 -5.36 15.68
CA LYS A 69 10.57 -6.28 16.49
C LYS A 69 9.63 -7.09 15.61
N MET A 70 8.97 -6.48 14.62
CA MET A 70 8.10 -7.21 13.69
C MET A 70 8.92 -8.09 12.74
N LEU A 71 10.00 -7.57 12.15
CA LEU A 71 10.80 -8.32 11.17
C LEU A 71 11.45 -9.58 11.76
N THR A 72 11.93 -9.51 13.00
CA THR A 72 12.56 -10.64 13.70
C THR A 72 11.60 -11.79 13.99
N MET A 73 10.28 -11.56 13.98
CA MET A 73 9.29 -12.63 14.15
C MET A 73 9.29 -13.61 12.98
N GLY A 74 9.67 -13.18 11.77
CA GLY A 74 9.65 -14.02 10.57
C GLY A 74 8.30 -14.70 10.38
N GLN A 75 8.31 -16.03 10.27
CA GLN A 75 7.10 -16.86 10.17
C GLN A 75 6.76 -17.61 11.48
N SER A 76 7.36 -17.24 12.61
CA SER A 76 7.17 -17.94 13.89
C SER A 76 5.80 -17.70 14.54
N LYS A 77 5.07 -16.67 14.08
CA LYS A 77 3.75 -16.27 14.57
C LYS A 77 2.79 -16.01 13.41
N PRO A 78 1.47 -16.13 13.62
CA PRO A 78 0.48 -15.65 12.67
C PRO A 78 0.74 -14.18 12.28
N TRP A 79 0.59 -13.87 11.00
CA TRP A 79 0.84 -12.51 10.48
C TRP A 79 0.06 -11.40 11.19
N PRO A 80 -1.18 -11.59 11.72
CA PRO A 80 -1.87 -10.55 12.47
C PRO A 80 -1.14 -10.14 13.76
N GLU A 81 -0.42 -11.06 14.40
CA GLU A 81 0.40 -10.76 15.60
C GLU A 81 1.64 -9.95 15.21
N ALA A 82 2.27 -10.27 14.06
CA ALA A 82 3.38 -9.49 13.53
C ALA A 82 2.93 -8.08 13.12
N LEU A 83 1.75 -7.97 12.50
CA LEU A 83 1.14 -6.68 12.18
C LEU A 83 0.90 -5.86 13.44
N GLU A 84 0.26 -6.44 14.46
CA GLU A 84 -0.03 -5.76 15.73
C GLU A 84 1.25 -5.29 16.43
N ALA A 85 2.33 -6.07 16.40
CA ALA A 85 3.61 -5.66 16.98
C ALA A 85 4.15 -4.34 16.37
N LEU A 86 3.88 -4.09 15.09
CA LEU A 86 4.29 -2.87 14.39
C LEU A 86 3.25 -1.76 14.46
N THR A 87 1.98 -2.08 14.20
CA THR A 87 0.93 -1.07 13.98
C THR A 87 0.07 -0.83 15.22
N GLY A 88 -0.04 -1.83 16.10
CA GLY A 88 -1.04 -1.88 17.17
C GLY A 88 -2.41 -2.38 16.69
N GLU A 89 -2.52 -2.81 15.44
CA GLU A 89 -3.77 -3.26 14.80
C GLU A 89 -3.58 -4.71 14.31
N LYS A 90 -4.63 -5.54 14.35
CA LYS A 90 -4.59 -6.93 13.84
C LYS A 90 -5.11 -7.09 12.41
N GLN A 91 -5.72 -6.04 11.87
CA GLN A 91 -6.39 -6.07 10.57
C GLN A 91 -5.64 -5.18 9.57
N MET A 92 -5.65 -5.59 8.30
CA MET A 92 -5.17 -4.72 7.23
C MET A 92 -6.10 -3.52 7.07
N ASP A 93 -5.51 -2.33 6.93
CA ASP A 93 -6.25 -1.07 6.87
C ASP A 93 -5.79 -0.21 5.69
N ALA A 94 -6.67 -0.07 4.70
CA ALA A 94 -6.45 0.76 3.52
C ALA A 94 -6.64 2.27 3.80
N SER A 95 -7.16 2.67 4.96
CA SER A 95 -7.32 4.10 5.29
C SER A 95 -5.97 4.82 5.35
N ALA A 96 -4.88 4.15 5.73
CA ALA A 96 -3.55 4.75 5.73
C ALA A 96 -3.08 5.15 4.31
N LEU A 97 -3.43 4.35 3.29
CA LEU A 97 -3.19 4.68 1.89
C LEU A 97 -4.02 5.90 1.47
N ALA A 98 -5.29 5.94 1.87
CA ALA A 98 -6.17 7.08 1.60
C ALA A 98 -5.67 8.36 2.27
N ASP A 99 -5.27 8.30 3.56
CA ASP A 99 -4.70 9.42 4.32
C ASP A 99 -3.45 10.00 3.63
N TYR A 100 -2.57 9.12 3.11
CA TYR A 100 -1.36 9.52 2.41
C TYR A 100 -1.69 10.37 1.17
N PHE A 101 -2.65 9.92 0.36
CA PHE A 101 -3.02 10.55 -0.90
C PHE A 101 -4.17 11.55 -0.79
N ALA A 102 -4.69 11.83 0.40
CA ALA A 102 -5.85 12.70 0.60
C ALA A 102 -5.72 14.07 -0.09
N PRO A 103 -4.57 14.80 -0.03
CA PRO A 103 -4.45 16.08 -0.74
C PRO A 103 -4.55 15.94 -2.26
N LEU A 104 -3.97 14.88 -2.82
CA LEU A 104 -4.06 14.60 -4.26
C LEU A 104 -5.48 14.24 -4.65
N LYS A 105 -6.18 13.44 -3.82
CA LYS A 105 -7.58 13.08 -4.07
C LYS A 105 -8.48 14.31 -4.09
N THR A 106 -8.34 15.22 -3.12
CA THR A 106 -9.07 16.49 -3.10
C THR A 106 -8.83 17.30 -4.38
N TRP A 107 -7.56 17.45 -4.76
CA TRP A 107 -7.21 18.18 -5.98
C TRP A 107 -7.80 17.52 -7.24
N LEU A 108 -7.71 16.20 -7.37
CA LEU A 108 -8.28 15.46 -8.50
C LEU A 108 -9.81 15.62 -8.58
N ASP A 109 -10.51 15.62 -7.45
CA ASP A 109 -11.96 15.81 -7.40
C ASP A 109 -12.35 17.22 -7.89
N GLU A 110 -11.59 18.25 -7.50
CA GLU A 110 -11.77 19.61 -7.97
C GLU A 110 -11.53 19.72 -9.48
N GLN A 111 -10.45 19.12 -10.00
CA GLN A 111 -10.14 19.14 -11.42
C GLN A 111 -11.19 18.41 -12.25
N ASN A 112 -11.61 17.22 -11.83
CA ASN A 112 -12.63 16.45 -12.55
C ASN A 112 -13.95 17.23 -12.62
N LYS A 113 -14.33 17.88 -11.52
CA LYS A 113 -15.54 18.72 -11.47
C LYS A 113 -15.42 19.95 -12.37
N ALA A 114 -14.32 20.69 -12.28
CA ALA A 114 -14.10 21.91 -13.08
C ALA A 114 -14.06 21.63 -14.59
N ASN A 115 -13.55 20.46 -14.99
CA ASN A 115 -13.47 20.07 -16.40
C ASN A 115 -14.67 19.22 -16.88
N HIS A 116 -15.66 18.98 -16.02
CA HIS A 116 -16.83 18.15 -16.32
C HIS A 116 -16.48 16.73 -16.81
N TYR A 117 -15.40 16.14 -16.29
CA TYR A 117 -15.01 14.78 -16.64
C TYR A 117 -15.92 13.76 -15.95
N ALA A 118 -16.38 12.76 -16.72
CA ALA A 118 -17.07 11.61 -16.16
C ALA A 118 -16.09 10.76 -15.34
N VAL A 119 -16.51 10.36 -14.13
CA VAL A 119 -15.73 9.47 -13.26
C VAL A 119 -16.27 8.05 -13.39
N GLY A 120 -15.44 7.16 -13.92
CA GLY A 120 -15.81 5.80 -14.29
C GLY A 120 -15.73 5.59 -15.80
N TRP A 121 -16.04 4.36 -16.23
CA TRP A 121 -16.11 3.94 -17.63
C TRP A 121 -17.12 2.81 -17.76
#